data_AF-A0A552VD13-F1
#
_entry.id   AF-A0A552VD13-F1
#
_cell.length_a   1.000
_cell.length_b   1.000
_cell.length_c   1.000
_cell.angle_alpha   90.00
_cell.angle_beta   90.00
_cell.angle_gamma   90.00
#
_symmetry.space_group_name_H-M   'P 1'
#
loop_
_entity.id
_entity.type
_entity.pdbx_description
1 polymer ?
#
loop_
_entity_poly.entity_id
_entity_poly.type
_entity_poly.pdbx_seq_one_letter_code
_entity_poly.pdbx_strand_id
1 'polypeptide(L)'
;MYHSRWRGSHKEAGYKYGDILYSHGKNIDLHKLVNDEKLSYANNVYEIYYKYYPEIIYEIQWFSDGLRENFEDVFAFLSSMYVFTFDNYCSCIDISNDKGVFLARNKDGNRINR
;
A
#
# COMPACT_ATOMS: atom_id res chain seq x y z
N MET A 1 4.43 7.79 12.64
CA MET A 1 3.66 6.62 12.16
C MET A 1 2.27 6.74 12.78
N TYR A 2 1.20 6.73 12.00
CA TYR A 2 -0.16 6.68 12.55
C TYR A 2 -0.47 5.25 12.95
N HIS A 3 -0.85 5.03 14.20
CA HIS A 3 -1.24 3.73 14.68
C HIS A 3 -2.76 3.59 14.57
N SER A 4 -3.22 3.00 13.47
CA SER A 4 -4.64 2.73 13.24
C SER A 4 -5.04 1.37 13.83
N ARG A 5 -6.24 1.31 14.41
CA ARG A 5 -6.89 0.06 14.84
C ARG A 5 -7.98 -0.30 13.83
N TRP A 6 -7.79 -1.43 13.19
CA TRP A 6 -8.64 -1.96 12.13
C TRP A 6 -9.61 -2.95 12.77
N ARG A 7 -10.90 -2.71 12.60
CA ARG A 7 -11.99 -3.55 13.13
C ARG A 7 -13.16 -3.45 12.16
N GLY A 8 -13.99 -4.49 12.12
CA GLY A 8 -15.16 -4.55 11.24
C GLY A 8 -14.81 -5.13 9.87
N SER A 9 -15.57 -4.73 8.87
CA SER A 9 -15.46 -5.16 7.47
C SER A 9 -14.30 -4.47 6.73
N HIS A 10 -13.89 -5.03 5.60
CA HIS A 10 -12.93 -4.42 4.66
C HIS A 10 -13.32 -2.98 4.27
N LYS A 11 -14.62 -2.73 4.11
CA LYS A 11 -15.16 -1.39 3.89
C LYS A 11 -14.81 -0.43 5.02
N GLU A 12 -15.14 -0.81 6.25
CA GLU A 12 -14.91 0.05 7.42
C GLU A 12 -13.43 0.27 7.66
N ALA A 13 -12.62 -0.77 7.46
CA ALA A 13 -11.18 -0.72 7.64
C ALA A 13 -10.51 0.22 6.61
N GLY A 14 -10.79 0.02 5.32
CA GLY A 14 -10.28 0.86 4.23
C GLY A 14 -10.70 2.32 4.39
N TYR A 15 -12.01 2.58 4.49
CA TYR A 15 -12.54 3.94 4.59
C TYR A 15 -11.99 4.70 5.80
N LYS A 16 -12.00 4.07 6.98
CA LYS A 16 -11.52 4.70 8.20
C LYS A 16 -10.04 5.06 8.12
N TYR A 17 -9.22 4.20 7.53
CA TYR A 17 -7.79 4.50 7.41
C TYR A 17 -7.54 5.63 6.40
N GLY A 18 -8.21 5.61 5.25
CA GLY A 18 -8.14 6.68 4.26
C GLY A 18 -8.58 8.02 4.84
N ASP A 19 -9.72 8.05 5.53
CA ASP A 19 -10.26 9.28 6.12
C ASP A 19 -9.35 9.84 7.22
N ILE A 20 -8.73 8.99 8.06
CA ILE A 20 -7.72 9.44 9.04
C ILE A 20 -6.54 10.11 8.33
N LEU A 21 -6.03 9.55 7.23
CA LEU A 21 -4.90 10.15 6.52
C LEU A 21 -5.29 11.50 5.93
N TYR A 22 -6.45 11.58 5.27
CA TYR A 22 -6.94 12.83 4.71
C TYR A 22 -7.21 13.89 5.78
N SER A 23 -7.90 13.53 6.88
CA SER A 23 -8.26 14.48 7.94
C SER A 23 -7.04 15.10 8.62
N HIS A 24 -5.89 14.43 8.56
CA HIS A 24 -4.62 14.91 9.08
C HIS A 24 -3.70 15.51 8.00
N GLY A 25 -4.24 15.79 6.80
CA GLY A 25 -3.50 16.40 5.69
C GLY A 25 -2.35 15.54 5.17
N LYS A 26 -2.44 14.21 5.28
CA LYS A 26 -1.46 13.25 4.75
C LYS A 26 -1.85 12.78 3.35
N ASN A 27 -2.20 13.74 2.51
CA ASN A 27 -2.54 13.49 1.12
C ASN A 27 -1.28 13.10 0.36
N ILE A 28 -1.39 12.03 -0.43
CA ILE A 28 -0.31 11.56 -1.30
C ILE A 28 -0.57 12.19 -2.67
N ASP A 29 0.42 12.88 -3.23
CA ASP A 29 0.33 13.40 -4.60
C ASP A 29 0.52 12.25 -5.60
N LEU A 30 -0.57 11.52 -5.86
CA LEU A 30 -0.56 10.31 -6.70
C LEU A 30 -0.15 10.63 -8.13
N HIS A 31 -0.47 11.81 -8.66
CA HIS A 31 -0.06 12.25 -10.00
C HIS A 31 1.47 12.31 -10.19
N LYS A 32 2.25 12.49 -9.12
CA LYS A 32 3.72 12.41 -9.19
C LYS A 32 4.26 10.99 -9.10
N LEU A 33 3.45 10.05 -8.62
CA LEU A 33 3.87 8.68 -8.30
C LEU A 33 3.34 7.66 -9.30
N VAL A 34 2.27 8.00 -10.03
CA VAL A 34 1.58 7.17 -11.00
C VAL A 34 1.71 7.81 -12.38
N ASN A 35 2.11 7.01 -13.36
CA ASN A 35 2.20 7.36 -14.78
C ASN A 35 1.42 6.33 -15.61
N ASP A 36 1.31 6.56 -16.91
CA ASP A 36 0.55 5.69 -17.82
C ASP A 36 1.04 4.24 -17.83
N GLU A 37 2.35 4.01 -17.66
CA GLU A 37 2.92 2.67 -17.58
C GLU A 37 2.45 1.93 -16.33
N LYS A 38 2.41 2.60 -15.19
CA LYS A 38 1.88 2.04 -13.93
C LYS A 38 0.38 1.79 -13.99
N LEU A 39 -0.39 2.68 -14.61
CA LEU A 39 -1.84 2.49 -14.84
C LEU A 39 -2.10 1.28 -15.74
N SER A 40 -1.34 1.15 -16.83
CA SER A 40 -1.43 -0.01 -17.73
C SER A 40 -1.08 -1.31 -17.01
N TYR A 41 0.00 -1.32 -16.22
CA TYR A 41 0.36 -2.45 -15.37
C TYR A 41 -0.77 -2.82 -14.40
N ALA A 42 -1.31 -1.83 -13.68
CA ALA A 42 -2.37 -2.00 -12.70
C ALA A 42 -3.63 -2.65 -13.32
N ASN A 43 -4.07 -2.14 -14.48
CA ASN A 43 -5.20 -2.69 -15.21
C ASN A 43 -4.98 -4.16 -15.58
N ASN A 44 -3.78 -4.54 -16.00
CA ASN A 44 -3.47 -5.92 -16.34
C ASN A 44 -3.46 -6.86 -15.11
N VAL A 45 -3.00 -6.38 -13.95
CA VAL A 45 -2.95 -7.21 -12.73
C VAL A 45 -4.24 -7.22 -11.93
N TYR A 46 -5.17 -6.28 -12.20
CA TYR A 46 -6.45 -6.19 -11.50
C TYR A 46 -7.20 -7.53 -11.51
N GLU A 47 -7.31 -8.19 -12.67
CA GLU A 47 -7.99 -9.48 -12.82
C GLU A 47 -7.38 -10.58 -11.94
N ILE A 48 -6.06 -10.55 -11.71
CA ILE A 48 -5.36 -11.51 -10.85
C ILE A 48 -5.78 -11.29 -9.40
N TYR A 49 -5.74 -10.03 -8.94
CA TYR A 49 -6.17 -9.69 -7.58
C TYR A 49 -7.66 -9.98 -7.38
N TYR A 50 -8.51 -9.61 -8.34
CA TYR A 50 -9.94 -9.84 -8.24
C TYR A 50 -10.28 -11.33 -8.18
N LYS A 51 -9.54 -12.19 -8.91
CA LYS A 51 -9.75 -13.63 -8.88
C LYS A 51 -9.34 -14.28 -7.55
N TYR A 52 -8.20 -13.89 -6.97
CA TYR A 52 -7.61 -14.60 -5.84
C TYR A 52 -7.80 -13.89 -4.49
N TYR A 53 -7.92 -12.57 -4.48
CA TYR A 53 -8.03 -11.72 -3.29
C TYR A 53 -9.01 -10.53 -3.52
N PRO A 54 -10.28 -10.80 -3.92
CA PRO A 54 -11.26 -9.74 -4.19
C PRO A 54 -11.51 -8.82 -3.00
N GLU A 55 -11.32 -9.32 -1.78
CA GLU A 55 -11.45 -8.55 -0.55
C GLU A 55 -10.42 -7.42 -0.42
N ILE A 56 -9.21 -7.60 -0.96
CA ILE A 56 -8.18 -6.56 -1.00
C ILE A 56 -8.60 -5.44 -1.96
N ILE A 57 -9.13 -5.81 -3.13
CA ILE A 57 -9.66 -4.82 -4.08
C ILE A 57 -10.78 -4.01 -3.43
N TYR A 58 -11.69 -4.69 -2.74
CA TYR A 58 -12.79 -4.03 -2.03
C TYR A 58 -12.28 -3.10 -0.92
N GLU A 59 -11.30 -3.51 -0.12
CA GLU A 59 -10.69 -2.66 0.91
C GLU A 59 -9.98 -1.44 0.30
N ILE A 60 -9.26 -1.62 -0.80
CA ILE A 60 -8.59 -0.52 -1.52
C ILE A 60 -9.60 0.47 -2.07
N GLN A 61 -10.74 0.01 -2.62
CA GLN A 61 -11.81 0.91 -3.06
C GLN A 61 -12.27 1.85 -1.94
N TRP A 62 -12.58 1.31 -0.76
CA TRP A 62 -13.00 2.12 0.37
C TRP A 62 -11.88 2.96 0.95
N PHE A 63 -10.64 2.50 0.86
CA PHE A 63 -9.47 3.30 1.21
C PHE A 63 -9.33 4.52 0.29
N SER A 64 -9.50 4.36 -1.02
CA SER A 64 -9.53 5.46 -1.99
C SER A 64 -10.64 6.46 -1.69
N ASP A 65 -11.86 5.97 -1.40
CA ASP A 65 -12.99 6.81 -0.99
C ASP A 65 -12.66 7.63 0.27
N GLY A 66 -12.02 7.02 1.27
CA GLY A 66 -11.60 7.70 2.50
C GLY A 66 -10.50 8.75 2.25
N LEU A 67 -9.56 8.46 1.36
CA LEU A 67 -8.54 9.41 0.90
C LEU A 67 -9.13 10.54 0.05
N ARG A 68 -10.35 10.36 -0.47
CA ARG A 68 -10.98 11.22 -1.49
C ARG A 68 -10.15 11.28 -2.77
N GLU A 69 -9.57 10.14 -3.14
CA GLU A 69 -8.74 9.94 -4.33
C GLU A 69 -9.41 8.94 -5.28
N ASN A 70 -8.98 8.95 -6.55
CA ASN A 70 -9.46 8.02 -7.55
C ASN A 70 -8.97 6.58 -7.25
N PHE A 71 -9.85 5.57 -7.44
CA PHE A 71 -9.50 4.18 -7.16
C PHE A 71 -8.38 3.66 -8.04
N GLU A 72 -8.44 3.92 -9.34
CA GLU A 72 -7.48 3.47 -10.33
C GLU A 72 -6.07 4.01 -10.01
N ASP A 73 -5.96 5.28 -9.60
CA ASP A 73 -4.69 5.88 -9.20
C ASP A 73 -4.13 5.26 -7.91
N VAL A 74 -4.97 5.07 -6.89
CA VAL A 74 -4.55 4.44 -5.62
C VAL A 74 -4.15 2.98 -5.85
N PHE A 75 -4.94 2.24 -6.63
CA PHE A 75 -4.66 0.85 -6.95
C PHE A 75 -3.37 0.74 -7.77
N ALA A 76 -3.18 1.60 -8.77
CA ALA A 76 -1.95 1.64 -9.54
C ALA A 76 -0.74 1.98 -8.69
N PHE A 77 -0.84 2.95 -7.79
CA PHE A 77 0.24 3.25 -6.85
C PHE A 77 0.62 2.04 -5.99
N LEU A 78 -0.36 1.38 -5.36
CA LEU A 78 -0.11 0.26 -4.45
C LEU A 78 0.42 -0.98 -5.18
N SER A 79 -0.19 -1.34 -6.30
CA SER A 79 0.18 -2.54 -7.06
C SER A 79 1.52 -2.41 -7.79
N SER A 80 1.89 -1.19 -8.19
CA SER A 80 3.14 -0.95 -8.95
C SER A 80 4.35 -0.56 -8.09
N MET A 81 4.15 -0.21 -6.81
CA MET A 81 5.16 0.45 -5.97
C MET A 81 6.54 -0.24 -6.01
N TYR A 82 6.60 -1.56 -5.87
CA TYR A 82 7.86 -2.31 -5.84
C TYR A 82 8.23 -2.97 -7.17
N VAL A 83 7.33 -2.94 -8.15
CA VAL A 83 7.62 -3.43 -9.51
C VAL A 83 8.43 -2.39 -10.28
N PHE A 84 8.18 -1.11 -10.03
CA PHE A 84 8.82 0.01 -10.71
C PHE A 84 9.86 0.74 -9.86
N THR A 85 10.22 0.21 -8.69
CA THR A 85 11.23 0.81 -7.82
C THR A 85 12.39 -0.15 -7.63
N PHE A 86 13.45 0.07 -8.41
CA PHE A 86 14.61 -0.83 -8.52
C PHE A 86 15.71 -0.56 -7.47
N ASP A 87 15.72 0.62 -6.86
CA ASP A 87 16.68 1.02 -5.81
C ASP A 87 16.09 0.87 -4.40
N ASN A 88 15.42 -0.25 -4.14
CA ASN A 88 15.01 -0.64 -2.79
C ASN A 88 15.95 -1.72 -2.26
N TYR A 89 16.45 -1.55 -1.05
CA TYR A 89 17.33 -2.52 -0.41
C TYR A 89 16.76 -2.96 0.92
N CYS A 90 17.16 -4.14 1.37
CA CYS A 90 16.90 -4.59 2.73
C CYS A 90 17.94 -5.64 3.15
N SER A 91 18.13 -5.71 4.45
CA SER A 91 18.85 -6.74 5.18
C SER A 91 17.85 -7.40 6.13
N CYS A 92 17.84 -8.72 6.12
CA CYS A 92 17.00 -9.54 6.98
C CYS A 92 17.90 -10.42 7.84
N ILE A 93 17.55 -10.59 9.10
CA ILE A 93 18.25 -11.46 10.05
C ILE A 93 17.21 -12.36 10.70
N ASP A 94 17.47 -13.66 10.68
CA ASP A 94 16.74 -14.68 11.41
C ASP A 94 17.68 -15.46 12.35
N ILE A 95 17.26 -15.65 13.61
CA ILE A 95 18.03 -16.39 14.61
C ILE A 95 17.08 -17.32 15.34
N SER A 96 17.43 -18.60 15.43
CA SER A 96 16.74 -19.58 16.28
C SER A 96 17.72 -20.14 17.30
N ASN A 97 17.37 -20.05 18.58
CA ASN A 97 18.16 -20.59 19.69
C ASN A 97 17.24 -21.00 20.86
N ASP A 98 17.81 -21.45 21.97
CA ASP A 98 17.06 -21.90 23.16
C ASP A 98 16.18 -20.81 23.79
N LYS A 99 16.38 -19.53 23.43
CA LYS A 99 15.53 -18.40 23.88
C LYS A 99 14.38 -18.09 22.92
N GLY A 100 14.30 -18.77 21.78
CA GLY A 100 13.24 -18.64 20.78
C GLY A 100 13.72 -18.26 19.39
N VAL A 101 12.76 -17.81 18.58
CA VAL A 101 12.97 -17.37 17.19
C VAL A 101 12.89 -15.85 17.12
N PHE A 102 13.92 -15.22 16.57
CA PHE A 102 14.04 -13.78 16.39
C PHE A 102 14.08 -13.47 14.90
N LEU A 103 13.21 -12.56 14.44
CA LEU A 103 13.15 -12.11 13.06
C LEU A 103 13.28 -10.59 13.04
N ALA A 104 14.20 -10.07 12.23
CA ALA A 104 14.42 -8.64 12.05
C ALA A 104 14.63 -8.31 10.57
N ARG A 105 14.16 -7.14 10.16
CA ARG A 105 14.43 -6.58 8.83
C ARG A 105 14.55 -5.06 8.91
N ASN A 106 15.45 -4.47 8.13
CA ASN A 106 15.32 -3.06 7.73
C ASN A 106 14.63 -2.97 6.36
N LYS A 107 14.29 -1.74 5.97
CA LYS A 107 13.87 -1.40 4.61
C LYS A 107 14.53 -0.09 4.25
N ASP A 108 15.45 -0.15 3.31
CA ASP A 108 16.16 1.00 2.79
C ASP A 108 15.46 1.43 1.51
N GLY A 109 14.98 2.66 1.51
CA GLY A 109 14.34 3.26 0.34
C GLY A 109 14.83 4.68 0.18
N ASN A 110 14.94 5.13 -1.07
CA ASN A 110 15.27 6.52 -1.36
C ASN A 110 14.21 7.45 -0.76
N ARG A 111 14.65 8.57 -0.16
CA ARG A 111 13.72 9.63 0.25
C ARG A 111 13.10 10.23 -1.01
N ILE A 112 11.85 9.88 -1.28
CA ILE A 112 11.04 10.61 -2.26
C ILE A 112 10.85 12.02 -1.68
N ASN A 113 11.46 13.02 -2.32
CA ASN A 113 11.52 14.46 -1.99
C ASN A 113 12.76 14.92 -1.16
N ARG A 114 13.76 15.43 -1.87
CA ARG A 114 14.30 16.77 -1.59
C ARG A 114 13.87 17.69 -2.72
#